data_AF-A0A382RPN0-F1
#
_entry.id   AF-A0A382RPN0-F1
#
_cell.length_a   1.000
_cell.length_b   1.000
_cell.length_c   1.000
_cell.angle_alpha   90.00
_cell.angle_beta   90.00
_cell.angle_gamma   90.00
#
_symmetry.space_group_name_H-M   'P 1'
#
loop_
_entity.id
_entity.type
_entity.pdbx_description
1 polymer ?
#
loop_
_entity_poly.entity_id
_entity_poly.type
_entity_poly.pdbx_seq_one_letter_code
_entity_poly.pdbx_strand_id
1 'polypeptide(L)'
;LSDLNEIRIEIKRMALANANWLSQKNLYARTVTLKVRYSDFKTVTRNDTHSTAINDGRQITRRAQSLVNRTDAAHQPVRLLGVGVHGLVQRSDASASASRPLLWDTSMAPANPSSGV
;
A
#
# COMPACT_ATOMS: atom_id res chain seq x y z
N LEU A 1 9.00 -12.90 20.23
CA LEU A 1 9.91 -11.81 19.82
C LEU A 1 9.89 -10.76 20.91
N SER A 2 11.02 -10.55 21.58
CA SER A 2 11.14 -9.57 22.69
C SER A 2 12.23 -8.53 22.44
N ASP A 3 13.02 -8.69 21.37
CA ASP A 3 14.07 -7.77 20.97
C ASP A 3 13.70 -7.00 19.70
N LEU A 4 13.97 -5.70 19.67
CA LEU A 4 13.62 -4.83 18.55
C LEU A 4 14.42 -5.17 17.27
N ASN A 5 15.65 -5.66 17.38
CA ASN A 5 16.44 -6.12 16.25
C ASN A 5 15.85 -7.39 15.65
N GLU A 6 15.41 -8.35 16.46
CA GLU A 6 14.71 -9.54 15.98
C GLU A 6 13.44 -9.16 15.20
N ILE A 7 12.65 -8.22 15.75
CA ILE A 7 11.46 -7.69 15.09
C ILE A 7 11.81 -7.07 13.72
N ARG A 8 12.88 -6.25 13.67
CA ARG A 8 13.35 -5.63 12.41
C ARG A 8 13.84 -6.65 11.40
N ILE A 9 14.50 -7.72 11.84
CA ILE A 9 14.95 -8.83 10.99
C ILE A 9 13.74 -9.56 10.40
N GLU A 10 12.76 -9.92 11.22
CA GLU A 10 11.58 -10.64 10.74
C GLU A 10 10.72 -9.76 9.81
N ILE A 11 10.61 -8.46 10.09
CA ILE A 11 9.98 -7.50 9.17
C ILE A 11 10.67 -7.48 7.82
N LYS A 12 12.02 -7.43 7.80
CA LYS A 12 12.78 -7.46 6.55
C LYS A 12 12.51 -8.77 5.79
N ARG A 13 12.48 -9.90 6.48
CA ARG A 13 12.19 -11.21 5.87
C ARG A 13 10.81 -11.24 5.19
N MET A 14 9.77 -10.82 5.90
CA MET A 14 8.40 -10.76 5.36
C MET A 14 8.25 -9.72 4.23
N ALA A 15 8.90 -8.56 4.36
CA ALA A 15 8.89 -7.53 3.33
C ALA A 15 9.54 -8.00 2.02
N LEU A 16 10.65 -8.74 2.11
CA LEU A 16 11.30 -9.34 0.95
C LEU A 16 10.44 -10.43 0.30
N ALA A 17 9.76 -11.26 1.09
CA ALA A 17 8.82 -12.25 0.57
C ALA A 17 7.65 -11.58 -0.18
N ASN A 18 7.08 -10.50 0.37
CA ASN A 18 6.04 -9.71 -0.30
C ASN A 18 6.55 -9.07 -1.60
N ALA A 19 7.76 -8.52 -1.60
CA ALA A 19 8.37 -7.95 -2.80
C ALA A 19 8.57 -9.00 -3.91
N ASN A 20 9.06 -10.19 -3.55
CA ASN A 20 9.23 -11.30 -4.49
C ASN A 20 7.87 -11.72 -5.09
N TRP A 21 6.85 -11.85 -4.25
CA TRP A 21 5.49 -12.17 -4.69
C TRP A 21 4.92 -11.10 -5.65
N LEU A 22 5.08 -9.81 -5.31
CA LEU A 22 4.68 -8.70 -6.17
C LEU A 22 5.41 -8.73 -7.53
N SER A 23 6.73 -8.97 -7.51
CA SER A 23 7.55 -9.07 -8.71
C SER A 23 7.11 -10.21 -9.62
N GLN A 24 6.87 -11.41 -9.06
CA GLN A 24 6.40 -12.57 -9.83
C GLN A 24 5.05 -12.36 -10.50
N LYS A 25 4.21 -11.49 -9.91
CA LYS A 25 2.89 -11.15 -10.43
C LYS A 25 2.88 -9.87 -11.27
N ASN A 26 4.02 -9.19 -11.44
CA ASN A 26 4.14 -7.88 -12.08
C ASN A 26 3.19 -6.82 -11.46
N LEU A 27 3.03 -6.87 -10.13
CA LEU A 27 2.17 -6.00 -9.33
C LEU A 27 2.99 -5.01 -8.50
N TYR A 28 2.36 -3.89 -8.14
CA TYR A 28 2.87 -2.87 -7.24
C TYR A 28 1.84 -2.60 -6.16
N ALA A 29 2.28 -2.25 -4.94
CA ALA A 29 1.41 -1.98 -3.81
C ALA A 29 1.54 -0.53 -3.34
N ARG A 30 0.41 0.11 -3.02
CA ARG A 30 0.39 1.46 -2.45
C ARG A 30 0.48 1.48 -0.93
N THR A 31 -0.03 0.42 -0.30
CA THR A 31 -0.19 0.34 1.15
C THR A 31 0.67 -0.76 1.73
N VAL A 32 1.45 -0.44 2.77
CA VAL A 32 2.13 -1.42 3.61
C VAL A 32 1.40 -1.48 4.95
N THR A 33 1.17 -2.68 5.48
CA THR A 33 0.48 -2.90 6.74
C THR A 33 1.34 -3.71 7.69
N LEU A 34 1.40 -3.27 8.95
CA LEU A 34 2.02 -3.99 10.05
C LEU A 34 0.92 -4.46 11.00
N LYS A 35 0.88 -5.76 11.27
CA LYS A 35 0.01 -6.38 12.25
C LYS A 35 0.85 -6.99 13.37
N VAL A 36 0.54 -6.63 14.61
CA VAL A 36 1.24 -7.08 15.81
C VAL A 36 0.21 -7.68 16.75
N ARG A 37 0.44 -8.89 17.24
CA ARG A 37 -0.31 -9.48 18.36
C ARG A 37 0.65 -9.67 19.53
N TYR A 38 0.33 -9.09 20.68
CA TYR A 38 1.15 -9.17 21.87
C TYR A 38 0.83 -10.43 22.70
N SER A 39 1.60 -10.66 23.76
CA SER A 39 1.43 -11.78 24.69
C SER A 39 0.09 -11.75 25.44
N ASP A 40 -0.47 -10.58 25.68
CA ASP A 40 -1.81 -10.34 26.25
C ASP A 40 -2.95 -10.58 25.24
N PHE A 41 -2.64 -11.08 24.04
CA PHE A 41 -3.55 -11.32 22.92
C PHE A 41 -4.19 -10.06 22.31
N LYS A 42 -3.77 -8.86 22.72
CA LYS A 42 -4.16 -7.61 22.05
C LYS A 42 -3.52 -7.54 20.67
N THR A 43 -4.31 -7.17 19.67
CA THR A 43 -3.84 -7.00 18.29
C THR A 43 -3.85 -5.52 17.92
N VAL A 44 -2.73 -5.02 17.41
CA VAL A 44 -2.60 -3.68 16.85
C VAL A 44 -2.27 -3.79 15.36
N THR A 45 -2.96 -3.01 14.56
CA THR A 45 -2.67 -2.87 13.12
C THR A 45 -2.34 -1.42 12.81
N ARG A 46 -1.31 -1.21 12.00
CA ARG A 46 -0.91 0.10 11.47
C ARG A 46 -0.72 -0.01 9.97
N ASN A 47 -1.03 1.05 9.25
CA ASN A 47 -0.87 1.14 7.81
C ASN A 47 -0.09 2.40 7.42
N ASP A 48 0.57 2.31 6.26
CA ASP A 48 1.25 3.40 5.58
C ASP A 48 0.88 3.33 4.09
N THR A 49 0.14 4.32 3.60
CA THR A 49 -0.39 4.37 2.23
C THR A 49 0.17 5.58 1.50
N HIS A 50 0.73 5.36 0.32
CA HIS A 50 1.28 6.41 -0.54
C HIS A 50 0.60 6.40 -1.91
N SER A 51 0.59 7.53 -2.60
CA SER A 51 0.12 7.64 -3.99
C SER A 51 0.98 6.79 -4.94
N THR A 52 2.29 6.81 -4.74
CA THR A 52 3.25 6.01 -5.51
C THR A 52 3.25 4.55 -5.06
N ALA A 53 2.92 3.66 -6.00
CA ALA A 53 2.95 2.22 -5.79
C ALA A 53 4.39 1.69 -5.86
N ILE A 54 4.73 0.72 -5.01
CA ILE A 54 6.06 0.14 -4.87
C ILE A 54 6.01 -1.39 -4.96
N ASN A 55 7.08 -1.98 -5.49
CA ASN A 55 7.32 -3.43 -5.45
C ASN A 55 8.71 -3.79 -4.92
N ASP A 56 9.52 -2.79 -4.56
CA ASP A 56 10.88 -2.97 -4.07
C ASP A 56 10.91 -3.36 -2.58
N GLY A 57 11.65 -4.42 -2.26
CA GLY A 57 11.76 -4.95 -0.90
C GLY A 57 12.42 -3.99 0.08
N ARG A 58 13.35 -3.14 -0.36
CA ARG A 58 13.98 -2.13 0.51
C ARG A 58 12.97 -1.05 0.89
N GLN A 59 12.16 -0.58 -0.06
CA GLN A 59 11.07 0.37 0.20
C GLN A 59 10.02 -0.20 1.14
N ILE A 60 9.55 -1.43 0.90
CA ILE A 60 8.56 -2.09 1.76
C ILE A 60 9.13 -2.28 3.18
N THR A 61 10.39 -2.70 3.30
CA THR A 61 11.06 -2.86 4.60
C THR A 61 11.10 -1.54 5.38
N ARG A 62 11.51 -0.44 4.74
CA ARG A 62 11.57 0.87 5.40
C ARG A 62 10.20 1.33 5.90
N ARG A 63 9.16 1.19 5.07
CA ARG A 63 7.78 1.54 5.47
C ARG A 63 7.27 0.65 6.60
N ALA A 64 7.51 -0.66 6.54
CA ALA A 64 7.10 -1.55 7.62
C ALA A 64 7.86 -1.26 8.94
N GLN A 65 9.14 -0.91 8.87
CA GLN A 65 9.92 -0.53 10.06
C GLN A 65 9.46 0.79 10.68
N SER A 66 9.06 1.78 9.88
CA SER A 66 8.51 3.03 10.44
C SER A 66 7.18 2.80 11.17
N LEU A 67 6.39 1.81 10.73
CA LEU A 67 5.17 1.42 11.42
C LEU A 67 5.41 0.81 12.81
N VAL A 68 6.56 0.17 13.04
CA VAL A 68 6.92 -0.37 14.37
C VAL A 68 7.04 0.76 15.39
N ASN A 69 7.58 1.90 15.00
CA ASN A 69 7.71 3.05 15.90
C ASN A 69 6.35 3.65 16.31
N ARG A 70 5.24 3.20 15.68
CA ARG A 70 3.86 3.58 15.98
C ARG A 70 3.11 2.50 16.76
N THR A 71 3.83 1.53 17.33
CA THR A 71 3.32 0.44 18.18
C THR A 71 4.18 0.26 19.42
N ASP A 72 3.65 -0.48 20.40
CA ASP A 72 4.33 -0.82 21.66
C ASP A 72 5.27 -2.04 21.52
N ALA A 73 5.62 -2.42 20.28
CA ALA A 73 6.45 -3.60 20.01
C ALA A 73 7.90 -3.47 20.52
N ALA A 74 8.34 -2.27 20.87
CA ALA A 74 9.62 -2.04 21.57
C ALA A 74 9.55 -2.27 23.09
N HIS A 75 8.34 -2.30 23.67
CA HIS A 75 8.13 -2.35 25.12
C HIS A 75 7.34 -3.60 25.57
N GLN A 76 6.69 -4.29 24.64
CA GLN A 76 5.85 -5.45 24.94
C GLN A 76 6.24 -6.66 24.09
N PRO A 77 6.27 -7.89 24.68
CA PRO A 77 6.54 -9.10 23.92
C PRO A 77 5.54 -9.33 22.80
N VAL A 78 6.05 -9.59 21.60
CA VAL A 78 5.25 -9.88 20.40
C VAL A 78 5.13 -11.38 20.20
N ARG A 79 3.89 -11.86 20.13
CA ARG A 79 3.52 -13.25 19.87
C ARG A 79 3.37 -13.54 18.37
N LEU A 80 2.75 -12.63 17.63
CA LEU A 80 2.64 -12.72 16.17
C LEU A 80 2.97 -11.38 15.53
N LEU A 81 3.69 -11.45 14.41
CA LEU A 81 4.10 -10.30 13.63
C LEU A 81 3.79 -10.59 12.15
N GLY A 82 3.19 -9.63 11.47
CA GLY A 82 2.83 -9.78 10.05
C GLY A 82 3.06 -8.48 9.28
N VAL A 83 3.68 -8.58 8.12
CA VAL A 83 3.77 -7.50 7.14
C VAL A 83 2.92 -7.86 5.93
N GLY A 84 1.99 -6.98 5.56
CA GLY A 84 1.11 -7.13 4.41
C GLY A 84 1.25 -5.98 3.41
N VAL A 85 0.82 -6.22 2.18
CA VAL A 85 0.75 -5.23 1.11
C VAL A 85 -0.67 -5.16 0.53
N HIS A 86 -1.16 -3.95 0.26
CA HIS A 86 -2.52 -3.70 -0.27
C HIS A 86 -2.51 -2.58 -1.30
N GLY A 87 -3.66 -2.35 -1.95
CA GLY A 87 -3.79 -1.35 -3.02
C GLY A 87 -2.94 -1.75 -4.22
N LEU A 88 -3.17 -2.97 -4.71
CA LEU A 88 -2.39 -3.58 -5.78
C LEU A 88 -2.76 -2.96 -7.13
N VAL A 89 -1.76 -2.59 -7.91
CA VAL A 89 -1.90 -2.04 -9.26
C VAL A 89 -0.94 -2.73 -10.21
N GLN A 90 -1.32 -2.84 -11.49
CA GLN A 90 -0.41 -3.33 -12.53
C GLN A 90 0.58 -2.23 -12.90
N ARG A 91 1.69 -2.61 -13.55
CA ARG A 91 2.71 -1.67 -14.01
C ARG A 91 2.16 -0.58 -14.93
N SER A 92 1.19 -0.91 -15.80
CA SER A 92 0.51 0.04 -16.68
C SER A 92 -0.21 1.15 -15.92
N ASP A 93 -0.73 0.81 -14.74
CA ASP A 93 -1.60 1.69 -13.94
C ASP A 93 -0.79 2.44 -12.87
N ALA A 94 0.47 2.03 -12.64
CA ALA A 94 1.34 2.61 -11.62
C ALA A 94 1.78 4.05 -11.95
N SER A 95 1.80 4.44 -13.24
CA SER A 95 2.10 5.80 -13.72
C SER A 95 0.87 6.60 -14.18
N ALA A 96 -0.32 6.00 -14.17
CA ALA A 96 -1.54 6.65 -14.66
C ALA A 96 -2.19 7.53 -13.57
N SER A 97 -1.58 8.68 -13.29
CA SER A 97 -2.32 9.85 -12.81
C SER A 97 -2.34 10.89 -13.92
N ALA A 98 -3.06 10.60 -14.99
CA ALA A 98 -3.39 11.60 -16.00
C ALA A 98 -4.84 11.40 -16.44
N SER A 99 -5.64 12.41 -16.09
CA SER A 99 -6.83 12.85 -16.83
C SER A 99 -7.92 11.82 -17.06
N ARG A 100 -8.85 11.69 -16.10
CA ARG A 100 -10.23 11.35 -16.45
C ARG A 100 -10.91 12.62 -16.97
N PRO A 101 -11.27 12.71 -18.25
CA PRO A 101 -12.18 13.75 -18.70
C PRO A 101 -13.53 13.48 -18.02
N LEU A 102 -14.15 14.53 -17.49
CA LEU A 102 -15.52 14.43 -17.01
C LEU A 102 -16.43 14.22 -18.22
N LEU A 103 -17.27 13.20 -18.16
CA LEU A 103 -18.16 12.70 -19.22
C LEU A 103 -19.25 13.71 -19.68
N TRP A 104 -19.18 14.99 -19.28
CA TRP A 104 -20.18 16.00 -19.61
C TRP A 104 -19.69 17.10 -20.58
N ASP A 105 -18.42 17.07 -21.03
CA ASP A 105 -17.88 18.06 -21.96
C ASP A 105 -18.23 17.80 -23.45
N THR A 106 -19.20 16.95 -23.73
CA THR A 106 -19.76 16.83 -25.08
C THR A 106 -20.73 17.99 -25.31
N SER A 107 -20.15 19.13 -25.71
CA SER A 107 -20.65 19.98 -26.80
C SER A 107 -22.06 19.62 -27.30
N MET A 108 -23.10 20.24 -26.73
CA MET A 108 -24.40 20.40 -27.39
C MET A 108 -24.46 21.76 -28.09
N ALA A 109 -23.87 21.82 -29.28
CA ALA A 109 -24.30 22.64 -30.42
C ALA A 109 -23.57 22.07 -31.65
N PRO A 110 -24.13 22.06 -32.87
CA PRO A 110 -25.30 22.80 -33.36
C PRO A 110 -26.31 21.94 -34.17
N ALA A 111 -27.52 22.47 -34.44
CA ALA A 111 -28.24 22.39 -35.73
C ALA A 111 -29.77 22.53 -35.52
N ASN A 112 -30.37 23.61 -36.05
CA ASN A 112 -31.07 23.56 -37.35
C ASN A 112 -31.67 24.94 -37.71
N PRO A 113 -31.47 25.46 -38.93
CA PRO A 113 -32.26 26.57 -39.47
C PRO A 113 -33.60 26.07 -40.02
N SER A 114 -34.72 26.61 -39.51
CA SER A 114 -36.02 26.45 -40.16
C SER A 114 -36.80 27.77 -40.20
N SER A 115 -37.26 28.06 -41.40
CA SER A 115 -37.96 29.22 -41.95
C SER A 115 -39.39 29.45 -41.44
N GLY A 116 -39.90 30.66 -41.71
CA GLY A 116 -41.32 31.05 -41.74
C GLY A 116 -41.76 31.72 -40.43
N VAL A 117 -42.33 32.93 -40.40
CA VAL A 117 -43.16 33.70 -41.35
C VAL A 117 -42.90 35.19 -41.13
#